data_AF-A0A2E9IXF6-F1
#
_entry.id   AF-A0A2E9IXF6-F1
#
_cell.length_a   1.000
_cell.length_b   1.000
_cell.length_c   1.000
_cell.angle_alpha   90.00
_cell.angle_beta   90.00
_cell.angle_gamma   90.00
#
_symmetry.space_group_name_H-M   'P 1'
#
loop_
_entity.id
_entity.type
_entity.pdbx_description
1 polymer ?
#
loop_
_entity_poly.entity_id
_entity_poly.type
_entity_poly.pdbx_seq_one_letter_code
_entity_poly.pdbx_strand_id
1 'polypeptide(L)'
;MREKCGCLIVESAFAALFLAAAVPASAEETELAQNNNSAELLQLDAVYIYGDERESSVDTITGEELERSTATSLNEIFKSNPQVSVGGGGLPVAQKVYVRGINDSLLNVSIDGATQAGEVYHHQSRVFIDPMLLKVVQVEAEIVCKRISGRAWFGRL
;
A
#
# COMPACT_ATOMS: atom_id res chain seq x y z
N MET A 1 23.24 19.30 -8.08
CA MET A 1 23.28 17.83 -8.23
C MET A 1 22.28 17.42 -9.30
N ARG A 2 22.77 17.18 -10.52
CA ARG A 2 22.08 16.43 -11.57
C ARG A 2 22.62 15.01 -11.51
N GLU A 3 21.78 13.98 -11.62
CA GLU A 3 22.03 12.68 -12.30
C GLU A 3 20.62 12.03 -12.38
N LYS A 4 19.82 12.15 -13.46
CA LYS A 4 19.68 11.18 -14.59
C LYS A 4 19.78 9.71 -14.14
N CYS A 5 18.75 8.88 -14.28
CA CYS A 5 18.38 8.07 -15.47
C CYS A 5 17.24 7.14 -15.00
N GLY A 6 16.32 6.59 -15.79
CA GLY A 6 16.10 6.51 -17.23
C GLY A 6 14.81 5.70 -17.45
N CYS A 7 14.09 6.00 -18.52
CA CYS A 7 12.95 5.25 -19.04
C CYS A 7 13.46 4.21 -20.07
N LEU A 8 12.94 2.97 -20.11
CA LEU A 8 12.46 2.30 -21.34
C LEU A 8 11.93 0.87 -21.11
N ILE A 9 10.63 0.69 -21.38
CA ILE A 9 9.91 -0.29 -22.25
C ILE A 9 10.43 -1.75 -22.45
N VAL A 10 9.43 -2.63 -22.54
CA VAL A 10 9.20 -3.87 -23.37
C VAL A 10 9.32 -5.28 -22.75
N GLU A 11 8.13 -5.87 -22.53
CA GLU A 11 7.58 -7.21 -22.83
C GLU A 11 8.34 -8.55 -22.62
N SER A 12 7.65 -9.39 -21.84
CA SER A 12 7.15 -10.77 -22.09
C SER A 12 8.07 -12.00 -22.26
N ALA A 13 7.72 -13.00 -21.43
CA ALA A 13 7.58 -14.45 -21.66
C ALA A 13 8.83 -15.34 -21.84
N PHE A 14 8.95 -16.41 -21.03
CA PHE A 14 8.61 -17.80 -21.41
C PHE A 14 9.02 -18.81 -20.31
N ALA A 15 8.20 -19.84 -20.14
CA ALA A 15 8.42 -20.98 -19.23
C ALA A 15 9.24 -22.10 -19.90
N ALA A 16 9.93 -22.94 -19.11
CA ALA A 16 10.41 -24.24 -19.57
C ALA A 16 10.38 -25.30 -18.44
N LEU A 17 9.70 -26.40 -18.74
CA LEU A 17 9.50 -27.62 -17.96
C LEU A 17 10.52 -28.67 -18.46
N PHE A 18 11.25 -29.35 -17.57
CA PHE A 18 12.17 -30.45 -17.94
C PHE A 18 11.77 -31.76 -17.27
N LEU A 19 11.64 -32.82 -18.07
CA LEU A 19 11.41 -34.22 -17.66
C LEU A 19 12.45 -35.10 -18.39
N ALA A 20 13.23 -35.90 -17.67
CA ALA A 20 14.04 -36.99 -18.27
C ALA A 20 14.38 -38.08 -17.24
N ALA A 21 14.39 -39.33 -17.71
CA ALA A 21 14.28 -40.59 -16.98
C ALA A 21 15.64 -41.25 -16.61
N ALA A 22 15.57 -42.21 -15.68
CA ALA A 22 16.68 -42.96 -15.09
C ALA A 22 17.01 -44.29 -15.81
N VAL A 23 18.30 -44.70 -15.83
CA VAL A 23 18.78 -46.10 -15.97
C VAL A 23 20.12 -46.28 -15.20
N PRO A 24 20.32 -47.38 -14.42
CA PRO A 24 21.55 -47.67 -13.65
C PRO A 24 22.43 -48.79 -14.25
N ALA A 25 23.71 -48.91 -13.83
CA ALA A 25 24.41 -50.16 -13.39
C ALA A 25 25.96 -50.15 -13.53
N SER A 26 26.66 -50.40 -12.40
CA SER A 26 27.92 -51.15 -12.11
C SER A 26 29.18 -50.96 -13.00
N ALA A 27 30.44 -50.92 -12.54
CA ALA A 27 31.09 -51.30 -11.29
C ALA A 27 32.49 -50.62 -11.15
N GLU A 28 32.83 -50.32 -9.89
CA GLU A 28 34.12 -50.23 -9.16
C GLU A 28 35.44 -49.74 -9.80
N GLU A 29 35.90 -48.62 -9.24
CA GLU A 29 37.23 -48.00 -9.32
C GLU A 29 38.26 -48.72 -8.41
N THR A 30 39.53 -48.61 -8.77
CA THR A 30 40.60 -48.43 -7.77
C THR A 30 41.82 -47.77 -8.43
N GLU A 31 41.99 -46.46 -8.22
CA GLU A 31 43.33 -45.91 -8.00
C GLU A 31 43.30 -44.61 -7.18
N LEU A 32 44.26 -44.52 -6.27
CA LEU A 32 44.57 -43.52 -5.27
C LEU A 32 44.06 -42.08 -5.52
N ALA A 33 43.10 -41.66 -4.69
CA ALA A 33 42.79 -40.26 -4.49
C ALA A 33 43.95 -39.55 -3.77
N GLN A 34 44.64 -38.65 -4.46
CA GLN A 34 45.28 -37.51 -3.81
C GLN A 34 44.18 -36.51 -3.46
N ASN A 35 43.54 -36.67 -2.29
CA ASN A 35 42.67 -35.64 -1.75
C ASN A 35 43.54 -34.52 -1.19
N ASN A 36 43.92 -33.59 -2.05
CA ASN A 36 44.33 -32.26 -1.62
C ASN A 36 43.11 -31.59 -0.98
N ASN A 37 42.84 -31.94 0.27
CA ASN A 37 41.80 -31.34 1.10
C ASN A 37 42.34 -30.00 1.59
N SER A 38 42.59 -29.10 0.65
CA SER A 38 42.46 -27.69 0.94
C SER A 38 40.97 -27.48 1.11
N ALA A 39 40.55 -27.24 2.34
CA ALA A 39 39.19 -26.82 2.66
C ALA A 39 38.87 -25.58 1.82
N GLU A 40 38.26 -25.80 0.66
CA GLU A 40 37.72 -24.76 -0.18
C GLU A 40 36.51 -24.21 0.58
N LEU A 41 36.75 -23.11 1.27
CA LEU A 41 35.71 -22.38 1.97
C LEU A 41 34.67 -21.97 0.94
N LEU A 42 33.48 -22.57 0.99
CA LEU A 42 32.33 -22.12 0.23
C LEU A 42 31.95 -20.71 0.71
N GLN A 43 32.52 -19.72 0.04
CA GLN A 43 32.22 -18.31 0.27
C GLN A 43 30.89 -18.00 -0.43
N LEU A 44 29.82 -17.91 0.35
CA LEU A 44 28.52 -17.47 -0.17
C LEU A 44 28.59 -15.98 -0.50
N ASP A 45 28.00 -15.61 -1.63
CA ASP A 45 27.84 -14.21 -2.02
C ASP A 45 26.89 -13.48 -1.06
N ALA A 46 27.17 -12.20 -0.84
CA ALA A 46 26.35 -11.35 -0.01
C ALA A 46 24.97 -11.16 -0.64
N VAL A 47 23.92 -11.57 0.06
CA VAL A 47 22.53 -11.25 -0.29
C VAL A 47 22.24 -9.84 0.20
N TYR A 48 22.04 -8.91 -0.74
CA TYR A 48 21.60 -7.56 -0.43
C TYR A 48 20.07 -7.53 -0.35
N ILE A 49 19.53 -7.25 0.85
CA ILE A 49 18.11 -6.98 1.03
C ILE A 49 17.88 -5.49 0.80
N TYR A 50 17.24 -5.15 -0.31
CA TYR A 50 16.70 -3.82 -0.54
C TYR A 50 15.27 -3.78 -0.02
N GLY A 51 14.95 -2.78 0.80
CA GLY A 51 13.56 -2.51 1.16
C GLY A 51 12.87 -1.86 -0.02
N ASP A 52 11.86 -2.52 -0.57
CA ASP A 52 10.95 -1.88 -1.52
C ASP A 52 10.09 -0.85 -0.78
N GLU A 53 9.79 0.27 -1.43
CA GLU A 53 8.79 1.21 -0.92
C GLU A 53 7.46 0.47 -0.99
N ARG A 54 6.90 0.11 0.17
CA ARG A 54 5.61 -0.59 0.21
C ARG A 54 4.59 0.19 -0.61
N GLU A 55 3.86 -0.53 -1.46
CA GLU A 55 2.73 0.06 -2.17
C GLU A 55 1.81 0.70 -1.13
N SER A 56 1.64 2.01 -1.23
CA SER A 56 0.90 2.78 -0.25
C SER A 56 -0.51 2.23 -0.17
N SER A 57 -0.99 1.85 1.03
CA SER A 57 -2.37 1.38 1.19
C SER A 57 -3.35 2.56 1.15
N VAL A 58 -3.49 3.16 -0.03
CA VAL A 58 -4.41 4.25 -0.33
C VAL A 58 -5.69 3.64 -0.87
N ASP A 59 -6.74 3.68 -0.06
CA ASP A 59 -8.09 3.37 -0.53
C ASP A 59 -8.71 4.63 -1.16
N THR A 60 -9.32 4.48 -2.33
CA THR A 60 -9.95 5.58 -3.08
C THR A 60 -11.39 5.24 -3.37
N ILE A 61 -12.30 6.03 -2.80
CA ILE A 61 -13.74 5.94 -3.05
C ILE A 61 -14.07 7.00 -4.11
N THR A 62 -14.53 6.56 -5.28
CA THR A 62 -14.89 7.45 -6.39
C THR A 62 -16.31 7.98 -6.26
N GLY A 63 -16.63 9.04 -7.02
CA GLY A 63 -17.96 9.63 -7.07
C GLY A 63 -19.02 8.63 -7.52
N GLU A 64 -18.72 7.76 -8.48
CA GLU A 64 -19.67 6.73 -8.93
C GLU A 64 -20.01 5.73 -7.82
N GLU A 65 -19.07 5.41 -6.92
CA GLU A 65 -19.33 4.56 -5.75
C GLU A 65 -20.15 5.28 -4.69
N LEU A 66 -19.88 6.57 -4.45
CA LEU A 66 -20.68 7.42 -3.55
C LEU A 66 -22.12 7.56 -4.04
N GLU A 67 -22.32 7.78 -5.34
CA GLU A 67 -23.65 7.87 -5.97
C GLU A 67 -24.39 6.53 -5.89
N ARG A 68 -23.71 5.42 -6.22
CA ARG A 68 -24.29 4.07 -6.15
C ARG A 68 -24.71 3.69 -4.73
N SER A 69 -23.92 4.07 -3.73
CA SER A 69 -24.21 3.79 -2.32
C SER A 69 -25.28 4.72 -1.73
N THR A 70 -25.62 5.82 -2.43
CA THR A 70 -26.56 6.86 -1.94
C THR A 70 -26.18 7.29 -0.51
N ALA A 71 -24.89 7.43 -0.24
CA ALA A 71 -24.39 7.69 1.10
C ALA A 71 -24.88 9.06 1.59
N THR A 72 -25.56 9.09 2.73
CA THR A 72 -26.07 10.28 3.42
C THR A 72 -25.29 10.60 4.69
N SER A 73 -24.39 9.69 5.11
CA SER A 73 -23.52 9.89 6.27
C SER A 73 -22.11 9.35 6.05
N LEU A 74 -21.14 9.80 6.85
CA LEU A 74 -19.76 9.31 6.79
C LEU A 74 -19.68 7.80 7.06
N ASN A 75 -20.55 7.28 7.92
CA ASN A 75 -20.64 5.86 8.22
C ASN A 75 -21.02 5.02 6.98
N GLU A 76 -21.86 5.57 6.09
CA GLU A 76 -22.24 4.89 4.86
C GLU A 76 -21.13 4.91 3.82
N ILE A 77 -20.41 6.04 3.70
CA ILE A 77 -19.24 6.17 2.82
C ILE A 77 -18.20 5.09 3.13
N PHE A 78 -17.86 4.93 4.41
CA PHE A 78 -16.78 4.03 4.84
C PHE A 78 -17.23 2.60 5.17
N LYS A 79 -18.50 2.25 4.90
CA LYS A 79 -19.05 0.93 5.27
C LYS A 79 -18.32 -0.25 4.61
N SER A 80 -17.80 -0.04 3.40
CA SER A 80 -17.03 -1.04 2.65
C SER A 80 -15.53 -1.03 2.97
N ASN A 81 -15.03 -0.02 3.68
CA ASN A 81 -13.61 0.13 3.98
C ASN A 81 -13.28 -0.48 5.36
N PRO A 82 -12.49 -1.57 5.44
CA PRO A 82 -12.17 -2.23 6.70
C PRO A 82 -11.15 -1.47 7.57
N GLN A 83 -10.44 -0.50 7.00
CA GLN A 83 -9.44 0.31 7.69
C GLN A 83 -10.07 1.50 8.42
N VAL A 84 -11.29 1.87 8.05
CA VAL A 84 -11.99 3.03 8.58
C VAL A 84 -13.21 2.58 9.37
N SER A 85 -13.43 3.21 10.51
CA SER A 85 -14.68 3.07 11.25
C SER A 85 -15.21 4.45 11.62
N VAL A 86 -16.54 4.56 11.70
CA VAL A 86 -17.20 5.81 12.10
C VAL A 86 -17.99 5.53 13.36
N GLY A 87 -17.63 6.23 14.43
CA GLY A 87 -18.35 6.19 15.71
C GLY A 87 -19.25 7.40 15.86
N GLY A 88 -20.35 7.27 16.60
CA GLY A 88 -21.32 8.34 16.82
C GLY A 88 -22.72 7.95 16.39
N GLY A 89 -23.69 8.83 16.66
CA GLY A 89 -25.08 8.63 16.25
C GLY A 89 -25.34 8.89 14.76
N GLY A 90 -26.61 8.85 14.35
CA GLY A 90 -27.02 9.16 12.99
C GLY A 90 -26.91 10.65 12.60
N LEU A 91 -26.54 11.53 13.52
CA LEU A 91 -26.34 12.95 13.26
C LEU A 91 -24.92 13.20 12.72
N PRO A 92 -24.74 13.81 11.54
CA PRO A 92 -23.42 14.01 10.94
C PRO A 92 -22.42 14.75 11.85
N VAL A 93 -22.90 15.69 12.65
CA VAL A 93 -22.08 16.47 13.60
C VAL A 93 -21.46 15.63 14.72
N ALA A 94 -22.07 14.48 15.05
CA ALA A 94 -21.64 13.61 16.12
C ALA A 94 -20.75 12.45 15.62
N GLN A 95 -20.47 12.36 14.31
CA GLN A 95 -19.76 11.25 13.70
C GLN A 95 -18.25 11.45 13.71
N LYS A 96 -17.52 10.73 14.54
CA LYS A 96 -16.05 10.75 14.57
C LYS A 96 -15.50 9.64 13.68
N VAL A 97 -14.59 9.98 12.78
CA VAL A 97 -13.91 9.02 11.91
C VAL A 97 -12.69 8.45 12.64
N TYR A 98 -12.43 7.16 12.47
CA TYR A 98 -11.27 6.46 12.99
C TYR A 98 -10.59 5.71 11.86
N VAL A 99 -9.28 5.85 11.72
CA VAL A 99 -8.48 5.06 10.79
C VAL A 99 -7.58 4.14 11.61
N ARG A 100 -7.77 2.83 11.49
CA ARG A 100 -7.08 1.82 12.32
C ARG A 100 -7.15 2.12 13.83
N GLY A 101 -8.28 2.62 14.29
CA GLY A 101 -8.52 3.01 15.69
C GLY A 101 -7.95 4.37 16.10
N ILE A 102 -7.23 5.07 15.22
CA ILE A 102 -6.76 6.44 15.45
C ILE A 102 -7.89 7.40 15.16
N ASN A 103 -8.27 8.19 16.16
CA ASN A 103 -9.34 9.17 16.07
C ASN A 103 -9.00 10.32 15.13
N ASP A 104 -10.03 10.88 14.47
CA ASP A 104 -9.95 12.02 13.58
C ASP A 104 -9.12 13.17 14.13
N SER A 105 -9.21 13.55 15.41
CA SER A 105 -8.34 14.59 15.99
C SER A 105 -6.84 14.41 15.76
N LEU A 106 -6.38 13.17 15.66
CA LEU A 106 -4.96 12.81 15.49
C LEU A 106 -4.58 12.53 14.02
N LEU A 107 -5.56 12.53 13.11
CA LEU A 107 -5.31 12.33 11.69
C LEU A 107 -4.93 13.65 11.01
N ASN A 108 -4.29 13.58 9.85
CA ASN A 108 -4.18 14.73 8.95
C ASN A 108 -5.33 14.66 7.93
N VAL A 109 -6.33 15.53 8.08
CA VAL A 109 -7.48 15.58 7.17
C VAL A 109 -7.39 16.86 6.35
N SER A 110 -7.58 16.74 5.04
CA SER A 110 -7.67 17.88 4.13
C SER A 110 -8.90 17.77 3.24
N ILE A 111 -9.60 18.88 3.06
CA ILE A 111 -10.72 19.03 2.13
C ILE A 111 -10.25 19.98 1.04
N ASP A 112 -10.26 19.57 -0.22
CA ASP A 112 -9.80 20.37 -1.37
C ASP A 112 -8.40 20.99 -1.16
N GLY A 113 -7.53 20.28 -0.42
CA GLY A 113 -6.18 20.73 -0.08
C GLY A 113 -6.07 21.66 1.14
N ALA A 114 -7.18 22.09 1.73
CA ALA A 114 -7.21 22.83 2.98
C ALA A 114 -7.26 21.86 4.17
N THR A 115 -6.24 21.92 5.03
CA THR A 115 -6.17 21.10 6.25
C THR A 115 -7.27 21.49 7.24
N GLN A 116 -8.01 20.51 7.73
CA GLN A 116 -9.00 20.67 8.79
C GLN A 116 -8.30 20.50 10.14
N ALA A 117 -8.23 21.60 10.91
CA ALA A 117 -7.54 21.62 12.18
C ALA A 117 -8.52 21.69 13.35
N GLY A 118 -8.28 20.84 14.36
CA GLY A 118 -8.89 20.91 15.68
C GLY A 118 -10.36 20.47 15.76
N GLU A 119 -10.81 20.19 16.97
CA GLU A 119 -12.22 20.02 17.31
C GLU A 119 -12.72 21.29 17.99
N VAL A 120 -13.92 21.75 17.66
CA VAL A 120 -14.56 22.88 18.38
C VAL A 120 -15.09 22.41 19.74
N TYR A 121 -15.58 21.17 19.81
CA TYR A 121 -16.02 20.50 21.04
C TYR A 121 -15.58 19.04 21.04
N HIS A 122 -15.27 18.49 22.21
CA HIS A 122 -14.75 17.11 22.39
C HIS A 122 -15.73 15.99 21.98
N HIS A 123 -17.03 16.28 21.91
CA HIS A 123 -18.07 15.37 21.42
C HIS A 123 -18.48 15.64 19.97
N GLN A 124 -17.84 16.61 19.31
CA GLN A 124 -18.09 16.92 17.91
C GLN A 124 -17.06 16.23 17.03
N SER A 125 -17.46 15.95 15.80
CA SER A 125 -16.53 15.57 14.73
C SER A 125 -15.68 16.77 14.31
N ARG A 126 -14.44 16.51 13.90
CA ARG A 126 -13.64 17.49 13.17
C ARG A 126 -14.02 17.57 11.69
N VAL A 127 -14.63 16.51 11.14
CA VAL A 127 -14.99 16.41 9.73
C VAL A 127 -16.50 16.54 9.59
N PHE A 128 -16.95 17.75 9.23
CA PHE A 128 -18.36 18.02 8.93
C PHE A 128 -18.51 18.37 7.44
N ILE A 129 -18.87 17.38 6.65
CA ILE A 129 -19.11 17.50 5.20
C ILE A 129 -20.37 16.73 4.87
N ASP A 130 -21.16 17.28 3.94
CA ASP A 130 -22.22 16.55 3.28
C ASP A 130 -21.62 15.52 2.29
N PRO A 131 -21.87 14.22 2.49
CA PRO A 131 -21.43 13.16 1.58
C PRO A 131 -21.81 13.40 0.11
N MET A 132 -22.94 14.05 -0.16
CA MET A 132 -23.40 14.31 -1.52
C MET A 132 -22.55 15.35 -2.26
N LEU A 133 -21.71 16.13 -1.55
CA LEU A 133 -20.81 17.11 -2.15
C LEU A 133 -19.42 16.52 -2.47
N LEU A 134 -19.15 15.29 -2.04
CA LEU A 134 -17.86 14.64 -2.24
C LEU A 134 -17.78 14.03 -3.64
N LYS A 135 -16.66 14.30 -4.34
CA LYS A 135 -16.35 13.69 -5.64
C LYS A 135 -15.44 12.49 -5.52
N VAL A 136 -14.49 12.57 -4.60
CA VAL A 136 -13.48 11.53 -4.36
C VAL A 136 -13.10 11.61 -2.89
N VAL A 137 -12.96 10.45 -2.25
CA VAL A 137 -12.40 10.33 -0.90
C VAL A 137 -11.18 9.44 -0.97
N GLN A 138 -10.08 9.88 -0.38
CA GLN A 138 -8.84 9.11 -0.30
C GLN A 138 -8.51 8.87 1.15
N VAL A 139 -8.18 7.63 1.48
CA VAL A 139 -7.80 7.21 2.83
C VAL A 139 -6.46 6.50 2.75
N GLU A 140 -5.46 7.04 3.43
CA GLU A 140 -4.15 6.41 3.58
C GLU A 140 -4.01 5.94 5.02
N ALA A 141 -4.03 4.62 5.22
CA ALA A 141 -3.92 4.01 6.54
C ALA A 141 -2.47 3.61 6.86
N GLU A 142 -1.53 4.56 6.76
CA GLU A 142 -0.11 4.31 7.01
C GLU A 142 0.45 5.15 8.15
N ILE A 143 1.60 4.73 8.66
CA ILE A 143 2.36 5.48 9.68
C ILE A 143 3.12 6.65 9.03
N VAL A 144 3.33 6.60 7.71
CA VAL A 144 4.01 7.66 6.94
C VAL A 144 2.96 8.64 6.42
N CYS A 145 3.05 9.89 6.86
CA CYS A 145 2.25 10.98 6.30
C CYS A 145 2.87 11.43 4.97
N LYS A 146 2.51 10.78 3.86
CA LYS A 146 2.73 11.35 2.54
C LYS A 146 1.72 12.48 2.38
N ARG A 147 2.19 13.69 2.06
CA ARG A 147 1.25 14.77 1.75
C ARG A 147 0.54 14.41 0.45
N ILE A 148 -0.73 14.02 0.54
CA ILE A 148 -1.67 13.93 -0.58
C ILE A 148 -1.94 15.37 -1.08
N SER A 149 -0.93 16.02 -1.64
CA SER A 149 -1.11 17.27 -2.37
C SER A 149 -1.55 16.93 -3.79
N GLY A 150 -2.56 17.61 -4.30
CA GLY A 150 -3.15 17.42 -5.64
C GLY A 150 -2.18 17.56 -6.83
N ARG A 151 -0.88 17.69 -6.59
CA ARG A 151 0.19 17.57 -7.59
C ARG A 151 0.63 16.12 -7.86
N ALA A 152 0.09 15.13 -7.17
CA ALA A 152 0.32 13.73 -7.48
C ALA A 152 -0.57 13.21 -8.64
N TRP A 153 -1.65 13.92 -8.98
CA TRP A 153 -2.68 13.43 -9.90
C TRP A 153 -2.72 14.13 -11.27
N PHE A 154 -2.07 15.29 -11.42
CA PHE A 154 -2.01 16.00 -12.69
C PHE A 154 -0.59 15.99 -13.25
N GLY A 155 -0.35 15.09 -14.21
CA GLY A 155 0.75 15.23 -15.16
C GLY A 155 1.94 14.31 -14.96
N ARG A 156 1.89 13.17 -15.65
CA ARG A 156 3.04 12.71 -16.44
C ARG A 156 2.53 12.17 -17.77
N LEU A 157 1.99 13.09 -18.59
CA LEU A 157 2.05 12.97 -20.05
C LEU A 157 3.49 13.28 -20.48
#